data_AF-A0A381ZBI6-F1
#
_entry.id   AF-A0A381ZBI6-F1
#
_cell.length_a   1.000
_cell.length_b   1.000
_cell.length_c   1.000
_cell.angle_alpha   90.00
_cell.angle_beta   90.00
_cell.angle_gamma   90.00
#
_symmetry.space_group_name_H-M   'P 1'
#
loop_
_entity.id
_entity.type
_entity.pdbx_description
1 polymer ?
#
loop_
_entity_poly.entity_id
_entity_poly.type
_entity_poly.pdbx_seq_one_letter_code
_entity_poly.pdbx_strand_id
1 'polypeptide(L)' 'MRADNLNVILHNMSRNPADWKIDKYHALHKSGVKIWIGNGLYSYHIEKPEYQELGLIERFRLHKQIKLLTENNSSLS' A
#
# COMPACT_ATOMS: atom_id res chain seq x y z
N MET A 1 19.71 2.76 9.30
CA MET A 1 18.72 1.66 9.30
C MET A 1 18.19 1.51 7.89
N ARG A 2 18.22 0.29 7.35
CA ARG A 2 18.07 0.01 5.90
C ARG A 2 16.62 0.19 5.44
N ALA A 3 16.47 0.72 4.22
CA ALA A 3 15.23 0.97 3.51
C ALA A 3 14.49 -0.32 3.07
N ASP A 4 14.26 -1.24 4.00
CA ASP A 4 13.70 -2.57 3.72
C ASP A 4 12.15 -2.61 3.71
N ASN A 5 11.44 -1.53 4.00
CA ASN A 5 9.97 -1.62 4.19
C ASN A 5 9.14 -1.49 2.90
N LEU A 6 9.40 -0.50 2.03
CA LEU A 6 8.49 -0.26 0.91
C LEU A 6 8.64 -1.29 -0.23
N ASN A 7 9.86 -1.65 -0.61
CA ASN A 7 10.06 -2.60 -1.71
C ASN A 7 9.46 -3.97 -1.39
N VAL A 8 9.50 -4.39 -0.13
CA VAL A 8 8.85 -5.63 0.35
C VAL A 8 7.33 -5.50 0.30
N ILE A 9 6.78 -4.35 0.72
CA ILE A 9 5.34 -4.07 0.62
C ILE A 9 4.88 -4.10 -0.84
N LEU A 10 5.59 -3.41 -1.74
CA LEU A 10 5.29 -3.39 -3.18
C LEU A 10 5.42 -4.79 -3.80
N HIS A 11 6.44 -5.55 -3.41
CA HIS A 11 6.63 -6.93 -3.85
C HIS A 11 5.46 -7.81 -3.41
N ASN A 12 5.05 -7.74 -2.14
CA ASN A 12 3.94 -8.51 -1.59
C ASN A 12 2.59 -8.13 -2.23
N MET A 13 2.34 -6.84 -2.46
CA MET A 13 1.17 -6.37 -3.21
C MET A 13 1.11 -6.97 -4.62
N SER A 14 2.25 -7.03 -5.31
CA SER A 14 2.32 -7.60 -6.67
C SER A 14 2.21 -9.12 -6.69
N ARG A 15 2.80 -9.83 -5.73
CA ARG A 15 2.84 -11.30 -5.71
C ARG A 15 1.57 -11.93 -5.14
N ASN A 16 1.03 -11.35 -4.08
CA ASN A 16 -0.08 -11.90 -3.30
C ASN A 16 -1.17 -10.84 -3.05
N PRO A 17 -1.85 -10.34 -4.10
CA PRO A 17 -2.85 -9.29 -3.96
C PRO A 17 -4.03 -9.69 -3.05
N ALA A 18 -4.38 -10.97 -3.01
CA ALA A 18 -5.47 -11.50 -2.17
C ALA A 18 -5.19 -11.42 -0.65
N ASP A 19 -3.93 -11.23 -0.25
CA ASP A 19 -3.55 -11.06 1.16
C ASP A 19 -3.84 -9.64 1.69
N TRP A 20 -4.29 -8.74 0.81
CA TRP A 20 -4.58 -7.34 1.10
C TRP A 20 -6.09 -7.09 1.14
N LYS A 21 -6.55 -6.47 2.22
CA LYS A 21 -7.89 -5.90 2.33
C LYS A 21 -7.80 -4.39 2.15
N ILE A 22 -8.61 -3.84 1.26
CA ILE A 22 -8.60 -2.41 0.93
C ILE A 22 -9.98 -1.83 1.20
N ASP A 23 -10.00 -0.68 1.87
CA ASP A 23 -11.18 0.16 2.05
C ASP A 23 -10.88 1.60 1.57
N LYS A 24 -11.84 2.50 1.77
CA LYS A 24 -11.75 3.90 1.33
C LYS A 24 -10.56 4.65 1.94
N TYR A 25 -10.12 4.27 3.14
CA TYR A 25 -9.14 4.97 3.95
C TYR A 25 -7.89 4.13 4.24
N HIS A 26 -7.90 2.82 3.96
CA HIS A 26 -6.80 1.93 4.33
C HIS A 26 -6.54 0.79 3.35
N ALA A 27 -5.31 0.31 3.36
CA ALA A 27 -4.93 -1.03 2.90
C ALA A 27 -4.26 -1.80 4.04
N LEU A 28 -4.77 -2.99 4.35
CA LEU A 28 -4.30 -3.86 5.43
C LEU A 28 -3.85 -5.21 4.87
N HIS A 29 -2.59 -5.57 5.09
CA HIS A 29 -2.05 -6.88 4.76
C HIS A 29 -2.27 -7.87 5.92
N LYS A 30 -2.41 -9.17 5.63
CA LYS A 30 -2.53 -10.22 6.65
C LYS A 30 -1.39 -10.27 7.69
N SER A 31 -0.20 -9.76 7.34
CA SER A 31 0.94 -9.68 8.28
C SER A 31 0.84 -8.52 9.28
N GLY A 32 -0.21 -7.69 9.21
CA GLY A 32 -0.40 -6.53 10.08
C GLY A 32 0.14 -5.20 9.53
N VAL A 33 0.66 -5.17 8.29
CA VAL A 33 1.04 -3.90 7.64
C VAL A 33 -0.24 -3.12 7.31
N LYS A 34 -0.32 -1.88 7.80
CA LYS A 34 -1.43 -0.97 7.56
C LYS A 34 -0.94 0.30 6.87
N ILE A 35 -1.60 0.65 5.77
CA ILE A 35 -1.36 1.84 4.95
C ILE A 35 -2.61 2.71 4.98
N TRP A 36 -2.49 3.96 5.39
CA TRP A 36 -3.53 4.97 5.32
C TRP A 36 -3.55 5.62 3.94
N ILE A 37 -4.75 5.78 3.40
CA ILE A 37 -5.07 6.42 2.12
C ILE A 37 -5.81 7.72 2.44
N GLY A 38 -5.09 8.84 2.37
CA GLY A 38 -5.64 10.18 2.55
C GLY A 38 -6.35 10.71 1.30
N ASN A 39 -7.13 11.78 1.47
CA ASN A 39 -7.97 12.40 0.42
C ASN A 39 -7.20 13.17 -0.69
N GLY A 40 -5.88 13.03 -0.78
CA GLY A 40 -5.04 13.69 -1.80
C GLY A 40 -4.33 12.68 -2.70
N LEU A 41 -3.99 13.09 -3.93
CA LEU A 41 -3.46 12.22 -5.01
C LEU A 41 -2.27 11.32 -4.61
N TYR A 42 -1.54 11.67 -3.53
CA TYR A 42 -0.40 10.92 -3.00
C TYR A 42 -0.31 10.93 -1.47
N SER A 43 -1.44 11.05 -0.79
CA SER A 43 -1.47 11.07 0.68
C SER A 43 -1.47 9.64 1.20
N TYR A 44 -0.29 9.03 1.34
CA TYR A 44 -0.15 7.67 1.88
C TYR A 44 0.76 7.66 3.11
N HIS A 45 0.35 6.92 4.14
CA HIS A 45 1.07 6.81 5.41
C HIS A 45 1.11 5.36 5.88
N ILE A 46 2.29 4.83 6.24
CA ILE A 46 2.47 3.44 6.69
C ILE A 46 2.67 3.45 8.21
N GLU A 47 1.84 2.71 8.96
CA GLU A 47 1.72 2.91 10.41
C GLU A 47 2.71 2.11 11.26
N LYS A 48 3.23 0.93 10.84
CA LYS A 48 4.15 0.13 11.69
C LYS A 48 5.10 -0.84 10.94
N PRO A 49 6.25 -1.22 11.57
CA PRO A 49 6.70 -0.83 12.92
C PRO A 49 7.61 0.40 12.98
N GLU A 50 8.05 0.95 11.85
CA GLU A 50 8.81 2.20 11.82
C GLU A 50 8.07 3.18 10.92
N TYR A 51 7.61 4.28 11.50
CA TYR A 51 7.02 5.39 10.76
C TYR A 51 8.06 5.89 9.76
N GLN A 52 7.80 5.66 8.46
CA GLN A 52 8.65 6.13 7.38
C GLN A 52 7.86 7.12 6.53
N GLU A 53 8.29 8.38 6.53
CA GLU A 53 7.81 9.34 5.54
C GLU A 53 8.26 8.88 4.15
N LEU A 54 7.29 8.58 3.30
CA LEU A 54 7.55 8.20 1.92
C LEU A 54 7.92 9.44 1.10
N GLY A 55 9.01 9.34 0.34
CA GLY A 55 9.35 10.32 -0.68
C GLY A 55 8.33 10.32 -1.84
N LEU A 56 8.36 11.36 -2.67
CA LEU A 56 7.40 11.53 -3.78
C LEU A 56 7.38 10.33 -4.76
N ILE A 57 8.56 9.80 -5.11
CA ILE A 57 8.69 8.64 -6.03
C ILE A 57 8.05 7.39 -5.42
N GLU A 58 8.27 7.19 -4.12
CA GLU A 58 7.75 6.06 -3.35
C GLU A 58 6.23 6.11 -3.25
N ARG A 59 5.68 7.30 -2.99
CA ARG A 59 4.22 7.54 -2.99
C ARG A 59 3.61 7.27 -4.37
N PHE A 60 4.28 7.65 -5.45
CA PHE A 60 3.79 7.37 -6.80
C PHE A 60 3.74 5.86 -7.11
N ARG A 61 4.80 5.12 -6.74
CA ARG A 61 4.85 3.66 -6.90
C ARG A 61 3.74 2.97 -6.11
N LEU A 62 3.52 3.42 -4.86
CA LEU A 62 2.46 2.91 -4.00
C LEU A 62 1.06 3.23 -4.56
N HIS A 63 0.83 4.45 -5.01
CA HIS A 63 -0.42 4.87 -5.66
C HIS A 63 -0.78 3.94 -6.84
N LYS A 64 0.19 3.69 -7.72
CA LYS A 64 -0.01 2.83 -8.90
C LYS A 64 -0.42 1.40 -8.51
N GLN A 65 0.20 0.83 -7.47
CA GLN A 65 -0.14 -0.52 -7.01
C GLN A 65 -1.52 -0.57 -6.34
N ILE A 66 -1.88 0.42 -5.52
CA ILE A 66 -3.21 0.50 -4.91
C ILE A 66 -4.29 0.60 -5.99
N LYS A 67 -4.07 1.40 -7.04
CA LYS A 67 -5.00 1.52 -8.16
C LYS A 67 -5.23 0.18 -8.86
N LEU A 68 -4.17 -0.56 -9.17
CA LEU A 68 -4.26 -1.90 -9.79
C LEU A 68 -4.99 -2.90 -8.88
N LEU A 69 -4.75 -2.85 -7.57
CA LEU A 69 -5.45 -3.71 -6.62
C LEU A 69 -6.96 -3.41 -6.55
N THR A 70 -7.33 -2.14 -6.59
CA THR A 70 -8.74 -1.73 -6.64
C THR A 70 -9.42 -2.21 -7.92
N GLU A 71 -8.78 -2.04 -9.07
CA GLU A 71 -9.30 -2.50 -10.36
C GLU A 71 -9.48 -4.04 -10.42
N ASN A 72 -8.54 -4.78 -9.86
CA ASN A 72 -8.64 -6.25 -9.78
C ASN A 72 -9.73 -6.72 -8.82
N ASN A 73 -9.94 -6.05 -7.68
CA ASN A 73 -11.02 -6.41 -6.76
C ASN A 73 -12.41 -6.05 -7.32
N SER A 74 -12.54 -4.96 -8.06
CA SER A 74 -13.81 -4.56 -8.70
C SER A 74 -14.20 -5.43 -9.90
N SER A 75 -13.26 -6.20 -10.48
CA SER A 75 -13.55 -7.15 -11.55
C SER A 75 -13.92 -8.55 -11.05
N LEU A 76 -13.88 -8.76 -9.72
CA LEU A 76 -14.25 -9.99 -9.02
C LEU A 76 -15.61 -9.87 -8.29
N SER A 77 -16.29 -8.72 -8.42
CA SER A 77 -17.63 -8.41 -7.89
C SER A 77 -18.66 -8.27 -9.01
#